data_AF-A0A2W5F5Q4-F1
#
_entry.id   AF-A0A2W5F5Q4-F1
#
_cell.length_a   1.000
_cell.length_b   1.000
_cell.length_c   1.000
_cell.angle_alpha   90.00
_cell.angle_beta   90.00
_cell.angle_gamma   90.00
#
_symmetry.space_group_name_H-M   'P 1'
#
loop_
_entity.id
_entity.type
_entity.pdbx_description
1 polymer ?
#
loop_
_entity_poly.entity_id
_entity_poly.type
_entity_poly.pdbx_seq_one_letter_code
_entity_poly.pdbx_strand_id
1 'polypeptide(L)'
;MKKILLFSIALSPLLSIAQKKLVSVPKGIYPLNNSDSLFCYYFPVKENIANPQQPFYKAHPSLEDILHVASTMPCDSFVVKRDGKSILTINLKKDSTWRFTVKDRITNVDTTFNTELMGVMTEHRSIELINNGYDKKAGQVFGTFNFNNQKISYITTKNLENAVMKAVDYFLYVKKQN
;
A
#
# COMPACT_ATOMS: atom_id res chain seq x y z
N MET A 1 -64.76 16.22 -11.23
CA MET A 1 -64.35 14.88 -10.75
C MET A 1 -62.99 14.55 -11.34
N LYS A 2 -62.03 14.10 -10.51
CA LYS A 2 -60.98 13.08 -10.79
C LYS A 2 -60.06 13.32 -12.02
N LYS A 3 -58.73 13.32 -11.97
CA LYS A 3 -57.72 12.90 -10.99
C LYS A 3 -56.40 13.62 -11.31
N ILE A 4 -55.66 13.90 -10.25
CA ILE A 4 -54.25 14.32 -10.20
C ILE A 4 -53.36 13.21 -10.78
N LEU A 5 -52.31 13.57 -11.53
CA LEU A 5 -51.05 12.80 -11.55
C LEU A 5 -49.86 13.77 -11.56
N LEU A 6 -49.35 14.06 -10.36
CA LEU A 6 -48.07 14.72 -10.14
C LEU A 6 -46.96 13.69 -10.41
N PHE A 7 -46.21 13.87 -11.50
CA PHE A 7 -44.96 13.15 -11.70
C PHE A 7 -43.91 13.73 -10.75
N SER A 8 -43.69 13.05 -9.64
CA SER A 8 -42.53 13.29 -8.78
C SER A 8 -41.31 12.65 -9.45
N ILE A 9 -40.49 13.46 -10.12
CA ILE A 9 -39.15 13.04 -10.53
C ILE A 9 -38.34 12.96 -9.24
N ALA A 10 -38.20 11.75 -8.71
CA ALA A 10 -37.24 11.47 -7.65
C ALA A 10 -35.84 11.68 -8.23
N LEU A 11 -35.28 12.87 -7.99
CA LEU A 11 -33.87 13.16 -8.18
C LEU A 11 -33.12 12.33 -7.13
N SER A 12 -32.73 11.10 -7.48
CA SER A 12 -31.84 10.31 -6.63
C SER A 12 -30.50 11.04 -6.58
N PRO A 13 -30.03 11.49 -5.41
CA PRO A 13 -28.67 11.98 -5.31
C PRO A 13 -27.76 10.76 -5.55
N LEU A 14 -27.06 10.77 -6.67
CA LEU A 14 -25.82 10.02 -6.83
C LEU A 14 -24.89 10.48 -5.70
N LEU A 15 -24.97 9.81 -4.56
CA LEU A 15 -23.95 9.86 -3.52
C LEU A 15 -22.68 9.30 -4.17
N SER A 16 -21.88 10.21 -4.72
CA SER A 16 -20.47 9.95 -4.96
C SER A 16 -19.86 9.70 -3.59
N ILE A 17 -19.80 8.43 -3.19
CA ILE A 17 -18.98 8.02 -2.06
C ILE A 17 -17.55 8.23 -2.54
N ALA A 18 -16.99 9.40 -2.25
CA ALA A 18 -15.59 9.68 -2.48
C ALA A 18 -14.79 8.57 -1.80
N GLN A 19 -14.10 7.74 -2.58
CA GLN A 19 -13.25 6.70 -2.03
C GLN A 19 -12.15 7.38 -1.21
N LYS A 20 -12.18 7.16 0.10
CA LYS A 20 -11.20 7.70 1.05
C LYS A 20 -9.80 7.23 0.62
N LYS A 21 -8.97 8.18 0.16
CA LYS A 21 -7.63 7.91 -0.37
C LYS A 21 -6.61 7.91 0.77
N LEU A 22 -5.83 6.84 0.87
CA LEU A 22 -4.74 6.73 1.84
C LEU A 22 -3.70 7.84 1.65
N VAL A 23 -3.16 8.32 2.76
CA VAL A 23 -2.02 9.25 2.78
C VAL A 23 -0.74 8.47 2.48
N SER A 24 0.03 8.95 1.51
CA SER A 24 1.33 8.39 1.14
C SER A 24 2.42 9.46 1.18
N VAL A 25 3.63 9.09 1.57
CA VAL A 25 4.80 9.97 1.60
C VAL A 25 5.91 9.45 0.68
N PRO A 26 6.67 10.31 -0.03
CA PRO A 26 7.84 9.88 -0.79
C PRO A 26 8.91 9.29 0.13
N LYS A 27 9.51 8.16 -0.28
CA LYS A 27 10.57 7.47 0.47
C LYS A 27 11.94 7.58 -0.22
N GLY A 28 11.96 7.52 -1.55
CA GLY A 28 13.21 7.55 -2.30
C GLY A 28 13.02 7.44 -3.80
N ILE A 29 14.10 7.67 -4.52
CA ILE A 29 14.17 7.54 -5.98
C ILE A 29 15.42 6.73 -6.29
N TYR A 30 15.27 5.68 -7.08
CA TYR A 30 16.36 4.81 -7.49
C TYR A 30 16.47 4.88 -9.02
N PRO A 31 17.65 5.24 -9.57
CA PRO A 31 17.85 5.21 -11.01
C PRO A 31 17.77 3.77 -11.53
N LEU A 32 17.17 3.59 -12.69
CA LEU A 32 17.10 2.33 -13.43
C LEU A 32 17.79 2.50 -14.81
N ASN A 33 17.74 1.47 -15.64
CA ASN A 33 18.28 1.52 -17.01
C ASN A 33 17.44 2.41 -17.93
N ASN A 34 18.03 2.92 -19.02
CA ASN A 34 17.31 3.58 -20.13
C ASN A 34 16.40 4.74 -19.71
N SER A 35 16.92 5.67 -18.91
CA SER A 35 16.21 6.86 -18.41
C SER A 35 15.06 6.57 -17.43
N ASP A 36 14.91 5.31 -17.00
CA ASP A 36 13.88 4.93 -16.04
C ASP A 36 14.31 5.27 -14.61
N SER A 37 13.32 5.50 -13.74
CA SER A 37 13.55 5.70 -12.30
C SER A 37 12.41 5.10 -11.48
N LEU A 38 12.76 4.40 -10.41
CA LEU A 38 11.84 3.83 -9.44
C LEU A 38 11.59 4.83 -8.31
N PHE A 39 10.37 5.33 -8.21
CA PHE A 39 9.91 6.19 -7.12
C PHE A 39 9.24 5.31 -6.06
N CYS A 40 9.71 5.40 -4.83
CA CYS A 40 9.17 4.64 -3.72
C CYS A 40 8.30 5.55 -2.85
N TYR A 41 7.12 5.05 -2.48
CA TYR A 41 6.17 5.70 -1.60
C TYR A 41 5.83 4.78 -0.44
N TYR A 42 5.62 5.38 0.73
CA TYR A 42 5.22 4.70 1.95
C TYR A 42 3.84 5.18 2.38
N PHE A 43 3.00 4.29 2.90
CA PHE A 43 1.72 4.65 3.53
C PHE A 43 1.86 4.51 5.05
N PRO A 44 2.04 5.62 5.78
CA PRO A 44 2.22 5.57 7.22
C PRO A 44 0.96 5.15 7.98
N VAL A 45 1.09 4.31 8.99
CA VAL A 45 0.00 3.95 9.90
C VAL A 45 -0.53 5.18 10.62
N LYS A 46 0.34 5.98 11.22
CA LYS A 46 -0.05 7.11 12.07
C LYS A 46 -1.01 8.05 11.35
N GLU A 47 -0.66 8.47 10.15
CA GLU A 47 -1.42 9.39 9.31
C GLU A 47 -2.76 8.79 8.86
N ASN A 48 -2.81 7.47 8.70
CA ASN A 48 -4.00 6.76 8.22
C ASN A 48 -4.94 6.27 9.33
N ILE A 49 -4.48 6.18 10.59
CA ILE A 49 -5.34 5.90 11.76
C ILE A 49 -5.79 7.15 12.50
N ALA A 50 -5.05 8.26 12.40
CA ALA A 50 -5.35 9.50 13.12
C ALA A 50 -6.31 10.43 12.37
N ASN A 51 -6.57 10.19 11.08
CA ASN A 51 -7.38 11.07 10.25
C ASN A 51 -8.82 10.54 10.10
N PRO A 52 -9.86 11.25 10.59
CA PRO A 52 -11.28 10.84 10.48
C PRO A 52 -11.78 10.55 9.06
N GLN A 53 -11.10 11.12 8.06
CA GLN A 53 -11.40 10.90 6.65
C GLN A 53 -10.79 9.62 6.09
N GLN A 54 -10.06 8.82 6.89
CA GLN A 54 -9.44 7.57 6.45
C GLN A 54 -10.29 6.36 6.81
N PRO A 55 -10.14 5.22 6.09
CA PRO A 55 -10.91 4.01 6.35
C PRO A 55 -10.49 3.31 7.66
N PHE A 56 -9.26 3.55 8.13
CA PHE A 56 -8.69 2.94 9.33
C PHE A 56 -8.73 3.85 10.57
N TYR A 57 -9.50 4.94 10.52
CA TYR A 57 -9.59 5.88 11.63
C TYR A 57 -10.16 5.24 12.89
N LYS A 58 -9.50 5.47 14.02
CA LYS A 58 -10.04 5.18 15.35
C LYS A 58 -9.54 6.25 16.31
N ALA A 59 -10.45 6.88 17.06
CA ALA A 59 -10.10 7.98 17.97
C ALA A 59 -9.07 7.56 19.04
N HIS A 60 -9.20 6.33 19.55
CA HIS A 60 -8.31 5.73 20.53
C HIS A 60 -8.04 4.27 20.14
N PRO A 61 -7.13 4.03 19.18
CA PRO A 61 -6.84 2.67 18.73
C PRO A 61 -6.07 1.92 19.83
N SER A 62 -6.45 0.67 20.06
CA SER A 62 -5.67 -0.26 20.89
C SER A 62 -4.40 -0.69 20.15
N LEU A 63 -3.47 -1.33 20.87
CA LEU A 63 -2.29 -1.95 20.23
C LEU A 63 -2.70 -3.02 19.19
N GLU A 64 -3.80 -3.73 19.44
CA GLU A 64 -4.32 -4.71 18.49
C GLU A 64 -4.85 -4.03 17.22
N ASP A 65 -5.56 -2.90 17.35
CA ASP A 65 -6.01 -2.11 16.19
C ASP A 65 -4.82 -1.59 15.37
N ILE A 66 -3.80 -1.06 16.06
CA ILE A 66 -2.58 -0.54 15.41
C ILE A 66 -1.88 -1.66 14.66
N LEU A 67 -1.73 -2.84 15.27
CA LEU A 67 -1.12 -4.00 14.64
C LEU A 67 -1.94 -4.53 13.46
N HIS A 68 -3.27 -4.53 13.58
CA HIS A 68 -4.17 -4.93 12.51
C HIS A 68 -4.04 -4.00 11.29
N VAL A 69 -4.07 -2.68 11.49
CA VAL A 69 -3.85 -1.71 10.41
C VAL A 69 -2.45 -1.87 9.82
N ALA A 70 -1.44 -2.03 10.69
CA ALA A 70 -0.07 -2.22 10.27
C ALA A 70 0.16 -3.46 9.41
N SER A 71 -0.63 -4.52 9.60
CA SER A 71 -0.50 -5.77 8.85
C SER A 71 -1.38 -5.86 7.60
N THR A 72 -2.47 -5.09 7.52
CA THR A 72 -3.47 -5.22 6.44
C THR A 72 -3.48 -4.03 5.46
N MET A 73 -3.13 -2.83 5.91
CA MET A 73 -3.09 -1.66 5.05
C MET A 73 -1.92 -1.77 4.06
N PRO A 74 -2.12 -1.37 2.78
CA PRO A 74 -1.02 -1.17 1.85
C PRO A 74 0.14 -0.43 2.52
N CYS A 75 1.36 -0.91 2.29
CA CYS A 75 2.52 -0.45 3.05
C CYS A 75 3.48 0.32 2.16
N ASP A 76 3.91 -0.32 1.07
CA ASP A 76 4.87 0.23 0.13
C ASP A 76 4.26 0.21 -1.27
N SER A 77 4.43 1.32 -2.00
CA SER A 77 4.06 1.47 -3.40
C SER A 77 5.23 2.01 -4.20
N PHE A 78 5.34 1.56 -5.43
CA PHE A 78 6.45 1.86 -6.31
C PHE A 78 5.93 2.33 -7.65
N VAL A 79 6.55 3.36 -8.22
CA VAL A 79 6.18 3.92 -9.51
C VAL A 79 7.43 3.98 -10.37
N VAL A 80 7.43 3.27 -11.50
CA VAL A 80 8.47 3.46 -12.51
C VAL A 80 8.07 4.63 -13.40
N LYS A 81 8.98 5.58 -13.55
CA LYS A 81 8.83 6.67 -14.52
C LYS A 81 9.89 6.58 -15.60
N ARG A 82 9.48 6.93 -16.83
CA ARG A 82 10.35 7.16 -17.99
C ARG A 82 10.10 8.57 -18.49
N ASP A 83 11.15 9.37 -18.59
CA ASP A 83 11.06 10.77 -19.05
C ASP A 83 9.97 11.56 -18.30
N GLY A 84 9.91 11.37 -16.98
CA GLY A 84 8.93 12.00 -16.09
C GLY A 84 7.50 11.41 -16.13
N LYS A 85 7.18 10.51 -17.05
CA LYS A 85 5.86 9.88 -17.17
C LYS A 85 5.81 8.55 -16.42
N SER A 86 4.74 8.32 -15.66
CA SER A 86 4.51 7.04 -14.98
C SER A 86 4.20 5.94 -16.01
N ILE A 87 5.03 4.91 -16.04
CA ILE A 87 4.87 3.77 -16.96
C ILE A 87 4.42 2.50 -16.22
N LEU A 88 4.82 2.32 -14.95
CA LEU A 88 4.34 1.23 -14.10
C LEU A 88 3.96 1.77 -12.72
N THR A 89 2.91 1.21 -12.13
CA THR A 89 2.60 1.34 -10.71
C THR A 89 2.56 -0.05 -10.08
N ILE A 90 3.34 -0.28 -9.04
CA ILE A 90 3.46 -1.56 -8.35
C ILE A 90 3.04 -1.34 -6.90
N ASN A 91 2.02 -2.06 -6.44
CA ASN A 91 1.57 -2.00 -5.06
C ASN A 91 1.78 -3.36 -4.41
N LEU A 92 2.37 -3.37 -3.21
CA LEU A 92 2.41 -4.56 -2.37
C LEU A 92 1.18 -4.58 -1.46
N LYS A 93 0.41 -5.66 -1.49
CA LYS A 93 -0.74 -5.87 -0.62
C LYS A 93 -0.66 -7.22 0.07
N LYS A 94 -1.09 -7.25 1.34
CA LYS A 94 -1.29 -8.48 2.10
C LYS A 94 -2.79 -8.81 2.15
N ASP A 95 -3.14 -10.00 1.66
CA ASP A 95 -4.44 -10.63 1.96
C ASP A 95 -4.14 -11.88 2.81
N SER A 96 -4.43 -13.09 2.32
CA SER A 96 -3.92 -14.34 2.93
C SER A 96 -2.42 -14.57 2.64
N THR A 97 -1.97 -14.10 1.47
CA THR A 97 -0.56 -14.11 1.03
C THR A 97 -0.19 -12.72 0.53
N TRP A 98 1.11 -12.46 0.40
CA TRP A 98 1.60 -11.23 -0.21
C TRP A 98 1.44 -11.30 -1.73
N ARG A 99 0.93 -10.22 -2.31
CA ARG A 99 0.72 -10.09 -3.75
C ARG A 99 1.21 -8.75 -4.23
N PHE A 100 1.80 -8.74 -5.41
CA PHE A 100 2.00 -7.53 -6.17
C PHE A 100 0.82 -7.31 -7.10
N THR A 101 0.31 -6.09 -7.11
CA THR A 101 -0.57 -5.60 -8.16
C THR A 101 0.21 -4.59 -8.99
N VAL A 102 0.43 -4.91 -10.27
CA VAL A 102 1.16 -4.09 -11.22
C VAL A 102 0.18 -3.55 -12.24
N LYS A 103 0.13 -2.22 -12.33
CA LYS A 103 -0.60 -1.49 -13.36
C LYS A 103 0.38 -0.99 -14.40
N ASP A 104 0.32 -1.57 -15.59
CA ASP A 104 1.04 -1.08 -16.75
C ASP A 104 0.26 0.08 -17.37
N ARG A 105 0.86 1.28 -17.35
CA ARG A 105 0.21 2.50 -17.84
C ARG A 105 0.33 2.67 -19.35
N ILE A 106 1.20 1.89 -19.99
CA ILE A 106 1.37 1.90 -21.45
C ILE A 106 0.29 1.03 -22.08
N THR A 107 0.11 -0.19 -21.57
CA THR A 107 -0.90 -1.13 -22.08
C THR A 107 -2.26 -0.99 -21.39
N ASN A 108 -2.32 -0.24 -20.28
CA ASN A 108 -3.48 -0.12 -19.39
C ASN A 108 -3.96 -1.48 -18.82
N VAL A 109 -3.05 -2.45 -18.72
CA VAL A 109 -3.32 -3.78 -18.15
C VAL A 109 -2.92 -3.81 -16.68
N ASP A 110 -3.83 -4.32 -15.86
CA ASP A 110 -3.58 -4.59 -14.45
C ASP A 110 -3.28 -6.10 -14.29
N THR A 111 -2.14 -6.43 -13.69
CA THR A 111 -1.71 -7.81 -13.42
C THR A 111 -1.50 -7.99 -11.92
N THR A 112 -2.04 -9.07 -11.35
CA THR A 112 -1.80 -9.43 -9.94
C THR A 112 -1.14 -10.80 -9.86
N PHE A 113 -0.09 -10.93 -9.06
CA PHE A 113 0.62 -12.18 -8.85
C PHE A 113 1.10 -12.30 -7.40
N ASN A 114 1.19 -13.55 -6.94
CA ASN A 114 1.72 -13.85 -5.62
C ASN A 114 3.23 -13.61 -5.58
N THR A 115 3.74 -13.26 -4.41
CA THR A 115 5.18 -13.14 -4.19
C THR A 115 5.63 -14.11 -3.09
N GLU A 116 6.91 -14.47 -3.14
CA GLU A 116 7.59 -15.32 -2.15
C GLU A 116 7.93 -14.57 -0.85
N LEU A 117 7.57 -13.28 -0.75
CA LEU A 117 7.80 -12.50 0.46
C LEU A 117 7.06 -13.10 1.66
N MET A 118 7.82 -13.34 2.73
CA MET A 118 7.32 -13.89 4.00
C MET A 118 7.42 -12.83 5.10
N GLY A 119 6.37 -12.72 5.92
CA GLY A 119 6.28 -11.74 7.00
C GLY A 119 4.86 -11.23 7.18
N VAL A 120 4.56 -10.61 8.32
CA VAL A 120 3.23 -10.03 8.60
C VAL A 120 3.14 -8.58 8.11
N MET A 121 4.26 -7.86 8.09
CA MET A 121 4.37 -6.48 7.61
C MET A 121 5.76 -6.25 7.00
N THR A 122 6.06 -5.05 6.50
CA THR A 122 7.41 -4.69 6.03
C THR A 122 8.25 -4.08 7.16
N GLU A 123 9.56 -4.06 6.99
CA GLU A 123 10.50 -3.45 7.94
C GLU A 123 10.18 -1.97 8.21
N HIS A 124 9.81 -1.20 7.18
CA HIS A 124 9.40 0.21 7.36
C HIS A 124 8.25 0.36 8.33
N ARG A 125 7.28 -0.56 8.25
CA ARG A 125 6.13 -0.60 9.14
C ARG A 125 6.54 -0.85 10.58
N SER A 126 7.41 -1.83 10.81
CA SER A 126 7.91 -2.11 12.17
C SER A 126 8.71 -0.93 12.75
N ILE A 127 9.54 -0.28 11.94
CA ILE A 127 10.31 0.91 12.34
C ILE A 127 9.37 2.07 12.67
N GLU A 128 8.33 2.30 11.87
CA GLU A 128 7.33 3.33 12.15
C GLU A 128 6.66 3.10 13.51
N LEU A 129 6.26 1.86 13.81
CA LEU A 129 5.57 1.56 15.07
C LEU A 129 6.47 1.79 16.29
N ILE A 130 7.76 1.46 16.18
CA ILE A 130 8.77 1.75 17.22
C ILE A 130 8.94 3.26 17.38
N ASN A 131 9.17 3.98 16.29
CA ASN A 131 9.44 5.43 16.32
C ASN A 131 8.27 6.26 16.84
N ASN A 132 7.04 5.80 16.63
CA ASN A 132 5.85 6.45 17.18
C ASN A 132 5.55 6.07 18.64
N GLY A 133 6.31 5.15 19.23
CA GLY A 133 6.23 4.83 20.65
C GLY A 133 4.90 4.19 21.07
N TYR A 134 4.20 3.49 20.15
CA TYR A 134 2.91 2.86 20.46
C TYR A 134 3.04 1.82 21.57
N ASP A 135 4.08 0.99 21.52
CA ASP A 135 4.41 0.03 22.58
C ASP A 135 5.84 0.28 23.08
N LYS A 136 6.00 0.51 24.38
CA LYS A 136 7.29 0.77 25.04
C LYS A 136 8.25 -0.42 25.00
N LYS A 137 7.73 -1.63 24.79
CA LYS A 137 8.50 -2.86 24.65
C LYS A 137 8.73 -3.23 23.18
N ALA A 138 8.31 -2.35 22.25
CA ALA A 138 8.52 -2.58 20.84
C ALA A 138 10.01 -2.58 20.49
N GLY A 139 10.41 -3.51 19.63
CA GLY A 139 11.80 -3.61 19.18
C GLY A 139 11.93 -4.62 18.06
N GLN A 140 13.03 -4.53 17.31
CA GLN A 140 13.30 -5.46 16.21
C GLN A 140 14.68 -6.08 16.33
N VAL A 141 14.78 -7.35 15.95
CA VAL A 141 16.02 -8.10 15.79
C VAL A 141 15.87 -8.94 14.54
N PHE A 142 16.67 -8.62 13.51
CA PHE A 142 16.83 -9.36 12.25
C PHE A 142 15.57 -10.12 11.77
N GLY A 143 14.63 -9.41 11.15
CA GLY A 143 13.42 -10.02 10.57
C GLY A 143 12.33 -10.38 11.58
N THR A 144 12.58 -10.19 12.88
CA THR A 144 11.60 -10.35 13.96
C THR A 144 11.33 -9.02 14.65
N PHE A 145 10.05 -8.72 14.85
CA PHE A 145 9.54 -7.54 15.53
C PHE A 145 8.75 -7.98 16.77
N ASN A 146 9.08 -7.44 17.94
CA ASN A 146 8.32 -7.61 19.17
C ASN A 146 7.33 -6.45 19.30
N PHE A 147 6.05 -6.73 19.45
CA PHE A 147 5.00 -5.71 19.63
C PHE A 147 3.78 -6.31 20.31
N ASN A 148 3.18 -5.59 21.26
CA ASN A 148 2.03 -6.05 22.04
C ASN A 148 2.27 -7.42 22.71
N ASN A 149 3.49 -7.64 23.22
CA ASN A 149 3.97 -8.92 23.75
C ASN A 149 3.94 -10.10 22.75
N GLN A 150 3.87 -9.82 21.45
CA GLN A 150 3.91 -10.82 20.38
C GLN A 150 5.21 -10.69 19.58
N LYS A 151 5.78 -11.83 19.18
CA LYS A 151 6.88 -11.88 18.21
C LYS A 151 6.31 -12.11 16.82
N ILE A 152 6.65 -11.23 15.89
CA ILE A 152 6.06 -11.14 14.56
C ILE A 152 7.18 -11.07 13.54
N SER A 153 7.11 -11.84 12.47
CA SER A 153 8.08 -11.70 11.37
C SER A 153 7.74 -10.52 10.47
N TYR A 154 8.74 -9.86 9.92
CA TYR A 154 8.58 -8.80 8.93
C TYR A 154 9.43 -9.06 7.67
N ILE A 155 9.01 -8.49 6.55
CA ILE A 155 9.76 -8.49 5.31
C ILE A 155 10.87 -7.45 5.42
N THR A 156 12.13 -7.87 5.38
CA THR A 156 13.27 -6.93 5.38
C THR A 156 13.24 -6.03 4.15
N THR A 157 13.71 -4.78 4.28
CA THR A 157 13.79 -3.83 3.18
C THR A 157 14.56 -4.40 2.01
N LYS A 158 15.66 -5.11 2.26
CA LYS A 158 16.45 -5.78 1.21
C LYS A 158 15.64 -6.84 0.44
N ASN A 159 14.85 -7.66 1.12
CA ASN A 159 14.03 -8.68 0.45
C ASN A 159 12.92 -8.03 -0.38
N LEU A 160 12.29 -6.97 0.16
CA LEU A 160 11.28 -6.21 -0.56
C LEU A 160 11.86 -5.55 -1.82
N GLU A 161 13.00 -4.86 -1.69
CA GLU A 161 13.68 -4.20 -2.82
C GLU A 161 14.04 -5.21 -3.91
N ASN A 162 14.63 -6.36 -3.53
CA ASN A 162 14.94 -7.43 -4.49
C ASN A 162 13.68 -7.94 -5.21
N ALA A 163 12.58 -8.13 -4.49
CA ALA A 163 11.33 -8.62 -5.08
C ALA A 163 10.71 -7.59 -6.04
N VAL A 164 10.76 -6.30 -5.70
CA VAL A 164 10.28 -5.21 -6.55
C VAL A 164 11.13 -5.08 -7.80
N MET A 165 12.46 -5.15 -7.68
CA MET A 165 13.36 -5.08 -8.84
C MET A 165 13.12 -6.24 -9.81
N LYS A 166 12.94 -7.47 -9.31
CA LYS A 166 12.53 -8.61 -10.15
C LYS A 166 11.21 -8.35 -10.88
N ALA A 167 10.22 -7.76 -10.20
CA ALA A 167 8.95 -7.40 -10.82
C ALA A 167 9.15 -6.33 -11.92
N VAL A 168 9.92 -5.28 -11.63
CA VAL A 168 10.27 -4.24 -12.60
C VAL A 168 10.92 -4.85 -13.84
N ASP A 169 11.93 -5.70 -13.67
CA ASP A 169 12.64 -6.34 -14.78
C ASP A 169 11.71 -7.20 -15.65
N TYR A 170 10.83 -7.98 -15.02
CA TYR A 170 9.86 -8.81 -15.73
C TYR A 170 8.92 -7.95 -16.59
N PHE A 171 8.34 -6.88 -16.06
CA PHE A 171 7.37 -6.06 -16.79
C PHE A 171 8.00 -5.11 -17.81
N LEU A 172 9.21 -4.61 -17.57
CA LEU A 172 9.86 -3.68 -18.48
C LEU A 172 10.65 -4.37 -19.60
N TYR A 173 11.32 -5.48 -19.30
CA TYR A 173 12.33 -6.04 -20.21
C TYR A 173 11.98 -7.44 -20.72
N VAL A 174 11.38 -8.31 -19.90
CA VAL A 174 11.04 -9.67 -20.32
C VAL A 174 9.71 -9.72 -21.06
N LYS A 175 8.63 -9.22 -20.44
CA LYS A 175 7.28 -9.30 -20.99
C LYS A 175 7.10 -8.53 -22.29
N LYS A 176 7.89 -7.46 -22.52
CA LYS A 176 7.84 -6.66 -23.77
C LYS A 176 8.56 -7.30 -24.96
N GLN A 177 9.37 -8.32 -24.73
CA GLN A 177 10.07 -9.04 -25.80
C GLN A 177 9.26 -10.22 -26.36
N ASN A 178 8.16 -10.57 -25.69
CA ASN A 178 7.22 -11.62 -26.10
C ASN A 178 5.89 -10.99 -26.55
#